data_AF-A0A915EMN9-F1
#
_entry.id   AF-A0A915EMN9-F1
#
_cell.length_a   1.000
_cell.length_b   1.000
_cell.length_c   1.000
_cell.angle_alpha   90.00
_cell.angle_beta   90.00
_cell.angle_gamma   90.00
#
_symmetry.space_group_name_H-M   'P 1'
#
loop_
_entity.id
_entity.type
_entity.pdbx_description
1 polymer ?
#
loop_
_entity_poly.entity_id
_entity_poly.type
_entity_poly.pdbx_seq_one_letter_code
_entity_poly.pdbx_strand_id
1 'polypeptide(L)'
;MTTTGAAMHQAALRALKPRIVIVEEAAEVLEAHLLASLTVACEHCILIGDHKQLRPNPAVYELAKKYNLEISLFERLINNNYPTGCSPISIE
;
A
#
# COMPACT_ATOMS: atom_id res chain seq x y z
N MET A 1 -13.58 -1.86 -5.08
CA MET A 1 -12.64 -2.06 -6.21
C MET A 1 -11.39 -2.70 -5.64
N THR A 2 -10.84 -3.73 -6.29
CA THR A 2 -9.56 -4.33 -5.86
C THR A 2 -8.38 -3.48 -6.34
N THR A 3 -7.21 -3.66 -5.72
CA THR A 3 -5.99 -2.91 -6.07
C THR A 3 -5.51 -3.19 -7.49
N THR A 4 -5.65 -4.44 -7.96
CA THR A 4 -5.45 -4.80 -9.38
C THR A 4 -6.46 -4.08 -10.28
N GLY A 5 -7.74 -4.04 -9.87
CA GLY A 5 -8.78 -3.30 -10.59
C GLY A 5 -8.45 -1.82 -10.72
N ALA A 6 -7.95 -1.20 -9.66
CA ALA A 6 -7.53 0.19 -9.64
C ALA A 6 -6.33 0.44 -10.59
N ALA A 7 -5.34 -0.46 -10.57
CA ALA A 7 -4.19 -0.39 -11.48
C ALA A 7 -4.61 -0.49 -12.95
N MET A 8 -5.55 -1.38 -13.29
CA MET A 8 -6.09 -1.50 -14.65
C MET A 8 -6.91 -0.28 -15.09
N HIS A 9 -7.65 0.35 -14.17
CA HIS A 9 -8.57 1.46 -14.48
C HIS A 9 -8.01 2.83 -14.07
N GLN A 10 -6.69 3.01 -14.13
CA GLN A 10 -6.02 4.23 -13.69
C GLN A 10 -6.56 5.50 -14.37
N ALA A 11 -6.92 5.42 -15.66
CA ALA A 11 -7.50 6.55 -16.39
C ALA A 11 -8.84 7.00 -15.78
N ALA A 12 -9.69 6.05 -15.38
CA ALA A 12 -10.97 6.35 -14.73
C ALA A 12 -10.75 6.98 -13.35
N LEU A 13 -9.77 6.50 -12.57
CA LEU A 13 -9.44 7.09 -11.27
C LEU A 13 -8.92 8.52 -11.39
N ARG A 14 -8.05 8.78 -12.38
CA ARG A 14 -7.56 10.13 -12.68
C ARG A 14 -8.70 11.08 -13.09
N ALA A 15 -9.70 10.58 -13.82
CA ALA A 15 -10.88 11.36 -14.18
C ALA A 15 -11.79 11.61 -12.98
N LEU A 16 -11.99 10.60 -12.13
CA LEU A 16 -12.82 10.68 -10.92
C LEU A 16 -12.24 11.64 -9.87
N LYS A 17 -10.91 11.76 -9.81
CA LYS A 17 -10.18 12.63 -8.85
C LYS A 17 -10.59 12.36 -7.39
N PRO A 18 -10.45 11.13 -6.90
CA PRO A 18 -10.79 10.81 -5.52
C PRO A 18 -9.90 11.62 -4.56
N ARG A 19 -10.52 12.38 -3.66
CA ARG A 19 -9.81 13.12 -2.60
C ARG A 19 -9.38 12.25 -1.44
N ILE A 20 -10.13 11.17 -1.19
CA ILE A 20 -9.89 10.23 -0.10
C ILE A 20 -9.78 8.84 -0.71
N VAL A 21 -8.69 8.14 -0.38
CA VAL A 21 -8.44 6.75 -0.77
C VAL A 21 -8.23 5.93 0.49
N ILE A 22 -9.04 4.90 0.67
CA ILE A 22 -8.93 3.94 1.78
C ILE A 22 -8.49 2.61 1.19
N VAL A 23 -7.45 2.01 1.78
CA VAL A 23 -6.90 0.71 1.35
C VAL A 23 -6.92 -0.22 2.55
N GLU A 24 -7.74 -1.25 2.48
CA GLU A 24 -7.73 -2.37 3.43
C GLU A 24 -6.66 -3.40 3.04
N GLU A 25 -6.24 -4.21 4.01
CA GLU A 25 -5.19 -5.23 3.85
C GLU A 25 -3.88 -4.64 3.26
N ALA A 26 -3.57 -3.38 3.59
CA ALA A 26 -2.51 -2.61 2.94
C ALA A 26 -1.10 -3.23 3.09
N ALA A 27 -0.90 -4.09 4.08
CA ALA A 27 0.32 -4.84 4.29
C ALA A 27 0.57 -5.91 3.21
N GLU A 28 -0.49 -6.45 2.59
CA GLU A 28 -0.46 -7.51 1.57
C GLU A 28 -0.46 -6.98 0.13
N VAL A 29 -0.54 -5.65 -0.03
CA VAL A 29 -0.68 -4.99 -1.33
C VAL A 29 0.68 -4.56 -1.85
N LEU A 30 0.96 -4.88 -3.13
CA LEU A 30 2.12 -4.34 -3.84
C LEU A 30 2.03 -2.81 -3.89
N GLU A 31 3.12 -2.16 -3.51
CA GLU A 31 3.22 -0.69 -3.55
C GLU A 31 2.82 -0.12 -4.91
N ALA A 32 3.22 -0.76 -6.01
CA ALA A 32 2.89 -0.31 -7.36
C ALA A 32 1.37 -0.22 -7.60
N HIS A 33 0.58 -1.17 -7.09
CA HIS A 33 -0.88 -1.14 -7.24
C HIS A 33 -1.50 -0.01 -6.41
N LEU A 34 -0.93 0.25 -5.23
CA LEU A 34 -1.38 1.33 -4.36
C LEU A 34 -1.10 2.69 -5.01
N LEU A 35 0.12 2.91 -5.51
CA LEU A 35 0.48 4.12 -6.25
C LEU A 35 -0.39 4.34 -7.48
N ALA A 36 -0.75 3.27 -8.20
CA ALA A 36 -1.65 3.38 -9.35
C ALA A 36 -3.07 3.83 -8.96
N SER A 37 -3.47 3.57 -7.70
CA SER A 37 -4.76 3.98 -7.14
C SER A 37 -4.78 5.44 -6.68
N LEU A 38 -3.60 6.06 -6.49
CA LEU A 38 -3.46 7.45 -6.07
C LEU A 38 -3.46 8.39 -7.27
N THR A 39 -4.00 9.59 -7.05
CA THR A 39 -4.03 10.66 -8.05
C THR A 39 -3.54 11.95 -7.42
N VAL A 40 -3.19 12.95 -8.25
CA VAL A 40 -2.80 14.29 -7.78
C VAL A 40 -3.89 15.00 -6.97
N ALA A 41 -5.14 14.54 -7.07
CA ALA A 41 -6.27 15.07 -6.30
C ALA A 41 -6.42 14.41 -4.93
N CYS A 42 -5.66 13.36 -4.62
CA CYS A 42 -5.74 12.65 -3.35
C CYS A 42 -5.14 13.51 -2.24
N GLU A 43 -5.98 13.88 -1.28
CA GLU A 43 -5.61 14.66 -0.08
C GLU A 43 -5.38 13.73 1.11
N HIS A 44 -6.11 12.63 1.19
CA HIS A 44 -6.02 11.65 2.27
C HIS A 44 -5.87 10.23 1.74
N CYS A 45 -4.77 9.57 2.10
CA CYS A 45 -4.56 8.15 1.88
C CYS A 45 -4.55 7.43 3.23
N ILE A 46 -5.55 6.59 3.47
CA ILE A 46 -5.74 5.83 4.71
C ILE A 46 -5.40 4.38 4.44
N LEU A 47 -4.37 3.88 5.11
CA LEU A 47 -3.88 2.51 4.96
C LEU A 47 -4.21 1.73 6.23
N ILE A 48 -4.97 0.65 6.07
CA ILE A 48 -5.37 -0.24 7.15
C ILE A 48 -4.81 -1.62 6.84
N GLY A 49 -4.05 -2.19 7.77
CA GLY A 49 -3.46 -3.52 7.59
C GLY A 49 -2.63 -3.93 8.81
N ASP A 50 -2.12 -5.16 8.76
CA ASP A 50 -1.24 -5.71 9.77
C ASP A 50 0.12 -6.08 9.16
N HIS A 51 1.16 -5.33 9.52
CA HIS A 51 2.52 -5.54 9.02
C HIS A 51 3.22 -6.78 9.60
N LYS A 52 2.60 -7.45 10.59
CA LYS A 52 3.09 -8.72 11.15
C LYS A 52 2.45 -9.95 10.47
N GLN A 53 1.51 -9.72 9.54
CA GLN A 53 0.88 -10.77 8.74
C GLN A 53 1.58 -10.90 7.37
N LEU A 54 0.84 -11.32 6.33
CA LEU A 54 1.39 -11.62 5.02
C LEU A 54 1.96 -10.36 4.34
N ARG A 55 3.01 -10.57 3.55
CA ARG A 55 3.60 -9.57 2.65
C ARG A 55 3.08 -9.77 1.23
N PRO A 56 3.09 -8.74 0.36
CA PRO A 56 2.79 -8.92 -1.04
C PRO A 56 3.77 -9.91 -1.68
N ASN A 57 3.27 -10.66 -2.65
CA ASN A 57 4.03 -11.67 -3.39
C ASN A 57 4.22 -11.27 -4.87
N PRO A 58 5.37 -10.67 -5.24
CA PRO A 58 5.69 -10.39 -6.63
C PRO A 58 5.85 -11.68 -7.45
N ALA A 59 5.46 -11.64 -8.72
CA ALA A 59 5.55 -12.82 -9.61
C ALA A 59 6.98 -13.34 -9.84
N VAL A 60 8.00 -12.49 -9.67
CA VAL A 60 9.41 -12.84 -9.87
C VAL A 60 10.15 -12.75 -8.53
N TYR A 61 10.53 -13.91 -7.98
CA TYR A 61 11.22 -14.03 -6.70
C TYR A 61 12.49 -13.19 -6.62
N GLU A 62 13.32 -13.22 -7.67
CA GLU A 62 14.56 -12.44 -7.72
C GLU A 62 14.30 -10.94 -7.57
N LEU A 63 13.21 -10.44 -8.16
CA LEU A 63 12.85 -9.03 -8.03
C LEU A 63 12.31 -8.71 -6.63
N ALA A 64 11.57 -9.65 -6.04
CA ALA A 64 11.10 -9.54 -4.66
C ALA A 64 12.27 -9.34 -3.69
N LYS A 65 13.32 -10.16 -3.79
CA LYS A 65 14.46 -10.12 -2.85
C LYS A 65 15.51 -9.06 -3.20
N LYS A 66 15.90 -8.94 -4.47
CA LYS A 66 16.98 -8.02 -4.89
C LYS A 66 16.55 -6.55 -4.83
N TYR A 67 15.29 -6.27 -5.12
CA TYR A 67 14.75 -4.91 -5.19
C TYR A 67 13.66 -4.64 -4.16
N ASN A 68 13.44 -5.56 -3.20
CA ASN A 68 12.47 -5.41 -2.13
C ASN A 68 11.03 -5.18 -2.60
N LEU A 69 10.63 -5.76 -3.74
CA LEU A 69 9.26 -5.59 -4.26
C LEU A 69 8.19 -6.26 -3.38
N GLU A 70 8.59 -7.13 -2.45
CA GLU A 70 7.72 -7.71 -1.42
C GLU A 70 7.47 -6.79 -0.22
N ILE A 71 8.09 -5.61 -0.17
CA ILE A 71 7.81 -4.61 0.86
C ILE A 71 6.64 -3.74 0.39
N SER A 72 5.53 -3.75 1.13
CA SER A 72 4.39 -2.89 0.84
C SER A 72 4.69 -1.43 1.21
N LEU A 73 3.93 -0.48 0.63
CA LEU A 73 4.01 0.92 1.06
C LEU A 73 3.74 1.06 2.56
N PHE A 74 2.80 0.27 3.08
CA PHE A 74 2.44 0.25 4.49
C PHE A 74 3.65 -0.11 5.36
N GLU A 75 4.31 -1.24 5.07
CA GLU A 75 5.52 -1.67 5.79
C GLU A 75 6.66 -0.66 5.63
N ARG A 76 6.84 -0.09 4.44
CA ARG A 76 7.88 0.91 4.19
C ARG A 76 7.68 2.19 5.01
N LEU A 77 6.44 2.65 5.18
CA LEU A 77 6.14 3.82 6.02
C LEU A 77 6.48 3.54 7.49
N ILE A 78 6.15 2.34 7.99
CA ILE A 78 6.51 1.91 9.35
C ILE A 78 8.03 1.87 9.53
N ASN A 79 8.76 1.24 8.59
CA ASN A 79 10.23 1.15 8.63
C ASN A 79 10.92 2.53 8.61
N ASN A 80 10.25 3.54 8.04
CA ASN A 80 10.72 4.92 8.00
C ASN A 80 10.23 5.77 9.20
N ASN A 81 9.71 5.14 10.26
CA ASN A 81 9.19 5.79 11.45
C ASN A 81 8.06 6.81 11.17
N TYR A 82 7.25 6.57 10.12
CA TYR A 82 6.08 7.38 9.88
C TYR A 82 5.09 7.23 11.05
N PRO A 83 4.49 8.30 11.57
CA PRO A 83 3.53 8.20 12.67
C PRO A 83 2.35 7.30 12.29
N THR A 84 2.25 6.15 12.94
CA THR A 84 1.12 5.23 12.78
C THR A 84 0.25 5.23 14.04
N GLY A 85 -1.06 5.06 13.88
CA GLY A 85 -1.98 4.87 15.00
C GLY A 85 -1.73 3.60 15.81
N CYS A 86 -0.90 2.69 15.31
CA CYS A 86 -0.36 1.59 16.09
C CYS A 86 0.82 2.07 16.93
N SER A 87 0.60 2.31 18.22
CA SER A 87 1.70 2.23 19.18
C SER A 87 2.26 0.81 19.15
N PRO A 88 3.60 0.61 19.23
CA PRO A 88 4.12 -0.71 19.51
C PRO A 88 3.44 -1.18 20.81
N ILE A 89 2.74 -2.32 20.76
CA ILE A 89 2.44 -3.06 21.98
C ILE A 89 3.81 -3.52 22.47
N SER A 90 4.45 -2.70 23.30
CA SER A 90 5.56 -3.13 24.14
C SER A 90 4.98 -4.21 25.04
N ILE A 91 5.22 -5.47 24.68
CA ILE A 91 5.02 -6.58 25.60
C ILE A 91 6.24 -6.52 26.54
N GLU A 92 6.13 -5.76 27.62
CA GLU A 92 6.90 -6.02 28.84
C GLU A 92 6.21 -7.13 29.64
#